data_AF-C0CPW5-F1
#
_entry.id   AF-C0CPW5-F1
#
_cell.length_a   1.000
_cell.length_b   1.000
_cell.length_c   1.000
_cell.angle_alpha   90.00
_cell.angle_beta   90.00
_cell.angle_gamma   90.00
#
_symmetry.space_group_name_H-M   'P 1'
#
loop_
_entity.id
_entity.type
_entity.pdbx_description
1 polymer ?
#
loop_
_entity_poly.entity_id
_entity_poly.type
_entity_poly.pdbx_seq_one_letter_code
_entity_poly.pdbx_strand_id
1 'polypeptide(L)'
;MCNSKYQENQAHKQCDEILERLISLLPEQTKGFVQEGSTNQEGAYLEVKEISCIGILEIPLIEEAWPVQSEYEDGKYMPKCESGSAESGNLVIKDSLRGGLFRSISVLNEGMEVRFTDIWGEVYTYNIVSVSEKANRSSDGDLVLVTQNRYTGNEKRIYLDSV
;
A
#
# COMPACT_ATOMS: atom_id res chain seq x y z
N MET A 1 6.10 -26.52 16.60
CA MET A 1 6.46 -25.09 16.49
C MET A 1 7.35 -24.74 15.27
N CYS A 2 7.49 -25.60 14.24
CA CYS A 2 8.28 -25.27 13.02
C CYS A 2 7.49 -24.67 11.85
N ASN A 3 6.15 -24.72 11.87
CA ASN A 3 5.35 -24.33 10.69
C ASN A 3 5.24 -22.81 10.46
N SER A 4 5.26 -21.97 11.50
CA SER A 4 5.01 -20.52 11.33
C SER A 4 6.16 -19.79 10.64
N LYS A 5 7.41 -20.04 11.07
CA LYS A 5 8.59 -19.40 10.46
C LYS A 5 8.81 -19.86 9.01
N TYR A 6 8.52 -21.13 8.72
CA TYR A 6 8.58 -21.64 7.36
C TYR A 6 7.57 -20.94 6.45
N GLN A 7 6.32 -20.80 6.92
CA GLN A 7 5.27 -20.09 6.18
C GLN A 7 5.57 -18.61 5.97
N GLU A 8 6.14 -17.93 6.98
CA GLU A 8 6.58 -16.53 6.85
C GLU A 8 7.70 -16.37 5.82
N ASN A 9 8.70 -17.26 5.84
CA ASN A 9 9.78 -17.22 4.86
C ASN A 9 9.29 -17.50 3.43
N GLN A 10 8.30 -18.37 3.25
CA GLN A 10 7.68 -18.61 1.93
C GLN A 10 6.86 -17.40 1.48
N ALA A 11 6.15 -16.74 2.40
CA ALA A 11 5.39 -15.55 2.10
C ALA A 11 6.26 -14.37 1.67
N HIS A 12 7.40 -14.14 2.33
CA HIS A 12 8.35 -13.11 1.90
C HIS A 12 8.89 -13.40 0.49
N LYS A 13 9.32 -14.64 0.23
CA LYS A 13 9.77 -15.03 -1.12
C LYS A 13 8.70 -14.82 -2.18
N GLN A 14 7.46 -15.16 -1.87
CA GLN A 14 6.34 -14.95 -2.79
C GLN A 14 6.10 -13.45 -3.02
N CYS A 15 6.18 -12.62 -1.98
CA CYS A 15 6.09 -11.17 -2.08
C CYS A 15 7.18 -10.60 -3.01
N ASP A 16 8.43 -11.00 -2.81
CA ASP A 16 9.56 -10.57 -3.64
C ASP A 16 9.39 -11.01 -5.10
N GLU A 17 9.00 -12.26 -5.33
CA GLU A 17 8.77 -12.79 -6.67
C GLU A 17 7.59 -12.12 -7.40
N ILE A 18 6.52 -11.76 -6.66
CA ILE A 18 5.39 -11.00 -7.20
C ILE A 18 5.85 -9.58 -7.52
N LEU A 19 6.60 -8.94 -6.63
CA LEU A 19 7.13 -7.59 -6.82
C LEU A 19 8.00 -7.52 -8.07
N GLU A 20 9.02 -8.40 -8.18
CA GLU A 20 9.90 -8.46 -9.35
C GLU A 20 9.11 -8.68 -10.65
N ARG A 21 8.10 -9.57 -10.60
CA ARG A 21 7.27 -9.85 -11.76
C ARG A 21 6.40 -8.65 -12.12
N LEU A 22 5.79 -8.00 -11.13
CA LEU A 22 4.97 -6.82 -11.32
C LEU A 22 5.79 -5.69 -11.94
N ILE A 23 6.98 -5.39 -11.40
CA ILE A 23 7.93 -4.40 -11.97
C ILE A 23 8.21 -4.70 -13.45
N SER A 24 8.40 -5.97 -13.82
CA SER A 24 8.67 -6.36 -15.22
C SER A 24 7.47 -6.22 -16.16
N LEU A 25 6.25 -6.15 -15.62
CA LEU A 25 5.00 -6.07 -16.36
C LEU A 25 4.47 -4.63 -16.47
N LEU A 26 4.87 -3.75 -15.55
CA LEU A 26 4.45 -2.35 -15.58
C LEU A 26 4.96 -1.64 -16.83
N PRO A 27 4.15 -0.76 -17.44
CA PRO A 27 4.60 0.14 -18.50
C PRO A 27 5.71 1.10 -18.03
N GLU A 28 6.22 1.90 -18.96
CA GLU A 28 7.14 2.99 -18.62
C GLU A 28 6.47 3.93 -17.61
N GLN A 29 7.19 4.22 -16.53
CA GLN A 29 6.66 5.01 -15.43
C GLN A 29 6.47 6.48 -15.84
N THR A 30 5.27 7.00 -15.62
CA THR A 30 4.91 8.41 -15.85
C THR A 30 4.46 9.06 -14.55
N LYS A 31 4.45 10.40 -14.47
CA LYS A 31 3.90 11.08 -13.29
C LYS A 31 2.37 10.93 -13.30
N GLY A 32 1.82 10.33 -12.25
CA GLY A 32 0.38 10.29 -11.98
C GLY A 32 -0.13 11.61 -11.38
N PHE A 33 -1.42 11.88 -11.56
CA PHE A 33 -2.07 13.08 -11.05
C PHE A 33 -3.41 12.71 -10.41
N VAL A 34 -3.60 13.16 -9.17
CA VAL A 34 -4.89 13.03 -8.48
C VAL A 34 -5.93 13.92 -9.18
N GLN A 35 -7.06 13.31 -9.54
CA GLN A 35 -8.25 13.91 -10.10
C GLN A 35 -9.44 13.56 -9.21
N GLU A 36 -9.70 14.42 -8.21
CA GLU A 36 -10.83 14.24 -7.29
C GLU A 36 -12.14 13.95 -8.05
N GLY A 37 -12.81 12.86 -7.67
CA GLY A 37 -14.08 12.44 -8.28
C GLY A 37 -13.96 11.63 -9.57
N SER A 38 -12.76 11.24 -10.00
CA SER A 38 -12.60 10.16 -10.99
C SER A 38 -13.06 8.83 -10.36
N THR A 39 -13.69 7.95 -11.15
CA THR A 39 -13.98 6.55 -10.76
C THR A 39 -13.41 5.56 -11.76
N ASN A 40 -12.53 6.01 -12.66
CA ASN A 40 -12.14 5.24 -13.85
C ASN A 40 -11.24 4.05 -13.51
N GLN A 41 -10.57 4.09 -12.36
CA GLN A 41 -9.56 3.11 -11.98
C GLN A 41 -9.91 2.29 -10.73
N GLU A 42 -11.06 2.56 -10.09
CA GLU A 42 -11.49 1.79 -8.93
C GLU A 42 -11.77 0.32 -9.32
N GLY A 43 -11.17 -0.62 -8.58
CA GLY A 43 -11.29 -2.06 -8.83
C GLY A 43 -10.44 -2.60 -9.98
N ALA A 44 -9.64 -1.79 -10.66
CA ALA A 44 -8.71 -2.29 -11.69
C ALA A 44 -7.53 -3.05 -11.07
N TYR A 45 -7.14 -4.16 -11.71
CA TYR A 45 -6.03 -4.99 -11.24
C TYR A 45 -5.31 -5.69 -12.38
N LEU A 46 -4.09 -6.15 -12.09
CA LEU A 46 -3.28 -7.04 -12.91
C LEU A 46 -3.05 -8.35 -12.15
N GLU A 47 -3.33 -9.48 -12.79
CA GLU A 47 -3.08 -10.79 -12.19
C GLU A 47 -1.60 -11.19 -12.36
N VAL A 48 -0.91 -11.39 -11.23
CA VAL A 48 0.49 -11.78 -11.18
C VAL A 48 0.64 -12.99 -10.27
N LYS A 49 1.02 -14.14 -10.85
CA LYS A 49 1.13 -15.43 -10.14
C LYS A 49 -0.14 -15.76 -9.33
N GLU A 50 -1.30 -15.65 -9.98
CA GLU A 50 -2.63 -15.92 -9.38
C GLU A 50 -3.05 -14.95 -8.27
N ILE A 51 -2.32 -13.83 -8.09
CA ILE A 51 -2.66 -12.76 -7.16
C ILE A 51 -3.06 -11.51 -7.94
N SER A 52 -4.21 -10.95 -7.63
CA SER A 52 -4.69 -9.70 -8.22
C SER A 52 -4.00 -8.51 -7.54
N CYS A 53 -3.15 -7.78 -8.26
CA CYS A 53 -2.41 -6.62 -7.77
C CYS A 53 -2.90 -5.32 -8.40
N ILE A 54 -2.93 -4.22 -7.63
CA ILE A 54 -3.35 -2.89 -8.11
C ILE A 54 -2.16 -1.95 -8.37
N GLY A 55 -0.95 -2.35 -7.96
CA GLY A 55 0.23 -1.51 -8.07
C GLY A 55 1.32 -1.88 -7.07
N ILE A 56 2.28 -0.99 -6.93
CA ILE A 56 3.45 -1.09 -6.05
C ILE A 56 3.44 0.11 -5.10
N LEU A 57 3.56 -0.15 -3.81
CA LEU A 57 3.78 0.87 -2.79
C LEU A 57 5.25 0.89 -2.43
N GLU A 58 5.89 2.05 -2.54
CA GLU A 58 7.32 2.24 -2.30
C GLU A 58 7.55 3.32 -1.24
N ILE A 59 8.53 3.10 -0.40
CA ILE A 59 8.97 4.05 0.61
C ILE A 59 10.47 4.26 0.44
N PRO A 60 10.89 5.25 -0.39
CA PRO A 60 12.27 5.39 -0.83
C PRO A 60 13.29 5.52 0.31
N LEU A 61 12.96 6.27 1.36
CA LEU A 61 13.89 6.54 2.48
C LEU A 61 14.26 5.28 3.28
N ILE A 62 13.45 4.22 3.24
CA ILE A 62 13.79 2.93 3.89
C ILE A 62 14.08 1.82 2.88
N GLU A 63 14.14 2.15 1.58
CA GLU A 63 14.42 1.20 0.49
C GLU A 63 13.47 -0.01 0.45
N GLU A 64 12.23 0.18 0.90
CA GLU A 64 11.21 -0.87 0.91
C GLU A 64 10.16 -0.64 -0.18
N ALA A 65 9.72 -1.73 -0.79
CA ALA A 65 8.65 -1.74 -1.77
C ALA A 65 7.80 -3.00 -1.60
N TRP A 66 6.49 -2.87 -1.79
CA TRP A 66 5.56 -3.99 -1.67
C TRP A 66 4.55 -3.95 -2.82
N PRO A 67 4.21 -5.12 -3.40
CA PRO A 67 3.05 -5.21 -4.27
C PRO A 67 1.79 -5.02 -3.43
N VAL A 68 0.84 -4.25 -3.95
CA VAL A 68 -0.44 -3.99 -3.28
C VAL A 68 -1.50 -4.87 -3.92
N GLN A 69 -2.12 -5.73 -3.13
CA GLN A 69 -3.19 -6.61 -3.57
C GLN A 69 -4.49 -5.82 -3.80
N SER A 70 -5.35 -6.31 -4.68
CA SER A 70 -6.70 -5.78 -4.90
C SER A 70 -7.63 -6.08 -3.72
N GLU A 71 -8.79 -5.41 -3.72
CA GLU A 71 -9.85 -5.63 -2.74
C GLU A 71 -10.40 -7.09 -2.72
N TYR A 72 -10.15 -7.86 -3.78
CA TYR A 72 -10.62 -9.25 -3.92
C TYR A 72 -9.73 -10.27 -3.20
N GLU A 73 -8.52 -9.90 -2.82
CA GLU A 73 -7.57 -10.78 -2.14
C GLU A 73 -7.76 -10.82 -0.62
N ASP A 74 -7.20 -11.82 0.06
CA ASP A 74 -7.36 -11.94 1.52
C ASP A 74 -6.43 -11.03 2.33
N GLY A 75 -5.41 -10.41 1.73
CA GLY A 75 -4.49 -9.51 2.42
C GLY A 75 -3.54 -10.23 3.39
N LYS A 76 -3.31 -11.53 3.26
CA LYS A 76 -2.67 -12.32 4.33
C LYS A 76 -1.21 -11.94 4.61
N TYR A 77 -0.45 -11.60 3.58
CA TYR A 77 1.00 -11.40 3.66
C TYR A 77 1.52 -10.14 2.97
N MET A 78 0.68 -9.46 2.18
CA MET A 78 1.02 -8.25 1.44
C MET A 78 0.02 -7.17 1.80
N PRO A 79 0.35 -5.88 1.58
CA PRO A 79 -0.62 -4.82 1.68
C PRO A 79 -1.76 -5.02 0.70
N LYS A 80 -2.95 -4.55 1.04
CA LYS A 80 -4.16 -4.74 0.27
C LYS A 80 -4.94 -3.43 0.15
N CYS A 81 -5.47 -3.15 -1.02
CA CYS A 81 -6.46 -2.11 -1.22
C CYS A 81 -7.74 -2.44 -0.43
N GLU A 82 -8.15 -1.52 0.44
CA GLU A 82 -9.43 -1.59 1.15
C GLU A 82 -10.53 -0.86 0.38
N SER A 83 -10.21 0.24 -0.29
CA SER A 83 -11.14 1.04 -1.11
C SER A 83 -10.42 2.11 -1.92
N GLY A 84 -11.11 2.66 -2.94
CA GLY A 84 -10.67 3.84 -3.67
C GLY A 84 -9.58 3.57 -4.71
N SER A 85 -9.05 4.65 -5.28
CA SER A 85 -7.97 4.60 -6.27
C SER A 85 -7.01 5.78 -6.09
N ALA A 86 -5.77 5.64 -6.60
CA ALA A 86 -4.77 6.70 -6.51
C ALA A 86 -5.19 7.92 -7.33
N GLU A 87 -5.74 7.71 -8.53
CA GLU A 87 -6.29 8.78 -9.38
C GLU A 87 -7.42 9.53 -8.67
N SER A 88 -8.31 8.83 -7.96
CA SER A 88 -9.46 9.44 -7.29
C SER A 88 -9.10 10.28 -6.05
N GLY A 89 -7.87 10.17 -5.52
CA GLY A 89 -7.46 10.86 -4.29
C GLY A 89 -8.16 10.33 -3.04
N ASN A 90 -8.47 9.04 -3.00
CA ASN A 90 -9.15 8.42 -1.86
C ASN A 90 -8.67 6.99 -1.59
N LEU A 91 -7.44 6.67 -2.01
CA LEU A 91 -6.91 5.31 -1.92
C LEU A 91 -6.68 4.92 -0.46
N VAL A 92 -7.20 3.77 -0.05
CA VAL A 92 -6.96 3.21 1.29
C VAL A 92 -6.22 1.88 1.13
N ILE A 93 -5.00 1.81 1.66
CA ILE A 93 -4.19 0.58 1.66
C ILE A 93 -4.04 0.08 3.08
N LYS A 94 -4.49 -1.14 3.32
CA LYS A 94 -4.34 -1.86 4.57
C LYS A 94 -3.07 -2.69 4.57
N ASP A 95 -2.38 -2.71 5.70
CA ASP A 95 -1.27 -3.62 5.98
C ASP A 95 -1.76 -5.08 5.88
N SER A 96 -0.81 -6.00 5.77
CA SER A 96 -1.10 -7.43 5.80
C SER A 96 -1.87 -7.84 7.07
N LEU A 97 -2.66 -8.90 7.00
CA LEU A 97 -3.36 -9.46 8.16
C LEU A 97 -2.41 -9.94 9.27
N ARG A 98 -1.18 -10.35 8.92
CA ARG A 98 -0.13 -10.64 9.91
C ARG A 98 0.49 -9.37 10.51
N GLY A 99 0.29 -8.23 9.85
CA GLY A 99 0.64 -6.89 10.26
C GLY A 99 2.13 -6.61 10.33
N GLY A 100 2.47 -5.34 10.24
CA GLY A 100 3.79 -4.82 10.56
C GLY A 100 4.76 -4.68 9.39
N LEU A 101 4.27 -4.74 8.15
CA LEU A 101 5.01 -4.19 7.01
C LEU A 101 5.17 -2.68 7.21
N PHE A 102 4.11 -2.02 7.66
CA PHE A 102 4.10 -0.58 7.95
C PHE A 102 4.59 -0.25 9.36
N ARG A 103 5.17 -1.23 10.09
CA ARG A 103 5.65 -1.00 11.46
C ARG A 103 6.75 0.04 11.49
N SER A 104 7.63 0.05 10.50
CA SER A 104 8.69 1.05 10.40
C SER A 104 8.10 2.45 10.19
N ILE A 105 6.97 2.58 9.47
CA ILE A 105 6.25 3.85 9.25
C ILE A 105 5.71 4.45 10.54
N SER A 106 5.44 3.62 11.55
CA SER A 106 4.98 4.10 12.85
C SER A 106 5.99 5.00 13.59
N VAL A 107 7.27 4.97 13.19
CA VAL A 107 8.39 5.77 13.72
C VAL A 107 8.76 6.93 12.79
N LEU A 108 8.16 6.99 11.60
CA LEU A 108 8.56 7.92 10.54
C LEU A 108 7.86 9.28 10.71
N ASN A 109 8.63 10.33 10.42
CA ASN A 109 8.24 11.72 10.63
C ASN A 109 7.27 12.23 9.55
N GLU A 110 6.48 13.24 9.89
CA GLU A 110 5.78 14.08 8.92
C GLU A 110 6.75 14.59 7.84
N GLY A 111 6.30 14.67 6.59
CA GLY A 111 7.09 15.09 5.43
C GLY A 111 7.89 13.99 4.73
N MET A 112 7.73 12.72 5.13
CA MET A 112 8.34 11.60 4.43
C MET A 112 7.60 11.26 3.14
N GLU A 113 8.36 11.04 2.07
CA GLU A 113 7.84 10.65 0.76
C GLU A 113 7.42 9.17 0.73
N VAL A 114 6.26 8.93 0.15
CA VAL A 114 5.73 7.61 -0.21
C VAL A 114 5.28 7.67 -1.66
N ARG A 115 5.53 6.61 -2.43
CA ARG A 115 5.11 6.50 -3.82
C ARG A 115 4.18 5.33 -4.00
N PHE A 116 3.14 5.52 -4.80
CA PHE A 116 2.33 4.44 -5.30
C PHE A 116 2.39 4.45 -6.82
N THR A 117 2.81 3.34 -7.41
CA THR A 117 2.82 3.14 -8.86
C THR A 117 1.69 2.19 -9.20
N ASP A 118 0.70 2.62 -9.98
CA ASP A 118 -0.42 1.77 -10.38
C ASP A 118 -0.04 0.76 -11.47
N ILE A 119 -1.01 -0.05 -11.91
CA ILE A 119 -0.80 -1.06 -12.97
C ILE A 119 -0.55 -0.47 -14.37
N TRP A 120 -0.84 0.81 -14.58
CA TRP A 120 -0.60 1.52 -15.84
C TRP A 120 0.76 2.23 -15.86
N GLY A 121 1.50 2.19 -14.74
CA GLY A 121 2.80 2.83 -14.60
C GLY A 121 2.70 4.28 -14.14
N GLU A 122 1.52 4.76 -13.73
CA GLU A 122 1.40 6.12 -13.21
C GLU A 122 1.90 6.16 -11.76
N VAL A 123 2.87 7.03 -11.51
CA VAL A 123 3.53 7.20 -10.22
C VAL A 123 2.92 8.38 -9.47
N TYR A 124 2.20 8.07 -8.41
CA TYR A 124 1.61 9.03 -7.49
C TYR A 124 2.56 9.22 -6.30
N THR A 125 2.94 10.46 -6.04
CA THR A 125 3.88 10.82 -4.95
C THR A 125 3.12 11.54 -3.85
N TYR A 126 3.35 11.10 -2.61
CA TYR A 126 2.68 11.63 -1.44
C TYR A 126 3.67 11.96 -0.33
N ASN A 127 3.29 12.86 0.56
CA ASN A 127 4.00 13.10 1.82
C ASN A 127 3.13 12.68 3.01
N ILE A 128 3.73 12.04 4.00
CA ILE A 128 3.06 11.77 5.28
C ILE A 128 2.73 13.10 5.96
N VAL A 129 1.45 13.40 6.15
CA VAL A 129 1.01 14.64 6.80
C VAL A 129 0.55 14.44 8.24
N SER A 130 0.04 13.24 8.57
CA SER A 130 -0.34 12.95 9.95
C SER A 130 -0.48 11.47 10.23
N VAL A 131 -0.45 11.15 11.52
CA VAL A 131 -0.57 9.78 12.03
C VAL A 131 -1.56 9.80 13.20
N SER A 132 -2.60 8.96 13.15
CA SER A 132 -3.66 8.90 14.16
C SER A 132 -4.01 7.47 14.56
N GLU A 133 -4.21 7.25 15.86
CA GLU A 133 -4.87 6.05 16.41
C GLU A 133 -6.35 6.30 16.75
N LYS A 134 -6.83 7.53 16.50
CA LYS A 134 -8.23 7.91 16.66
C LYS A 134 -8.86 7.92 15.27
N ALA A 135 -9.95 7.16 15.08
CA ALA A 135 -10.69 7.04 13.83
C ALA A 135 -11.34 8.35 13.31
N ASN A 136 -11.14 9.49 13.98
CA ASN A 136 -11.94 10.71 13.82
C ASN A 136 -11.13 11.94 13.35
N ARG A 137 -10.18 11.77 12.42
CA ARG A 137 -9.83 12.91 11.55
C ARG A 137 -10.66 12.83 10.29
N SER A 138 -11.48 13.85 10.08
CA SER A 138 -12.23 14.15 8.87
C SER A 138 -11.34 14.80 7.80
N SER A 139 -10.09 14.35 7.66
CA SER A 139 -9.23 14.80 6.57
C SER A 139 -8.95 13.61 5.68
N ASP A 140 -9.66 13.60 4.55
CA ASP A 140 -9.46 12.77 3.37
C ASP A 140 -8.04 12.96 2.85
N GLY A 141 -7.08 12.19 3.37
CA GLY A 141 -5.78 12.12 2.72
C GLY A 141 -5.94 11.43 1.37
N ASP A 142 -5.24 11.92 0.34
CA ASP A 142 -5.28 11.34 -1.01
C ASP A 142 -4.89 9.85 -1.01
N LEU A 143 -4.05 9.47 -0.04
CA LEU A 143 -3.74 8.09 0.32
C LEU A 143 -3.79 7.91 1.84
N VAL A 144 -4.39 6.82 2.29
CA VAL A 144 -4.40 6.41 3.70
C VAL A 144 -3.80 5.01 3.86
N LEU A 145 -2.73 4.91 4.64
CA LEU A 145 -2.19 3.61 5.05
C LEU A 145 -2.78 3.21 6.41
N VAL A 146 -3.33 2.00 6.48
CA VAL A 146 -3.97 1.44 7.68
C VAL A 146 -3.12 0.29 8.20
N THR A 147 -2.67 0.36 9.46
CA THR A 147 -1.91 -0.70 10.12
C THR A 147 -2.42 -0.92 11.55
N GLN A 148 -1.94 -1.95 12.24
CA GLN A 148 -2.29 -2.21 13.64
C GLN A 148 -1.15 -1.83 14.58
N ASN A 149 -1.48 -1.12 15.66
CA ASN A 149 -0.57 -0.93 16.76
C ASN A 149 -0.41 -2.27 17.50
N ARG A 150 0.80 -2.84 17.49
CA ARG A 150 1.08 -4.15 18.12
C ARG A 150 0.98 -4.15 19.66
N TYR A 151 1.03 -2.99 20.30
CA TYR A 151 0.93 -2.87 21.75
C TYR A 151 -0.53 -2.76 22.22
N THR A 152 -1.35 -2.02 21.49
CA THR A 152 -2.74 -1.76 21.88
C THR A 152 -3.74 -2.63 21.11
N GLY A 153 -3.34 -3.21 19.98
CA GLY A 153 -4.23 -3.89 19.03
C GLY A 153 -5.11 -2.93 18.23
N ASN A 154 -5.04 -1.62 18.51
CA ASN A 154 -5.87 -0.62 17.85
C ASN A 154 -5.39 -0.36 16.42
N GLU A 155 -6.34 0.00 15.56
CA GLU A 155 -6.03 0.49 14.22
C GLU A 155 -5.30 1.83 14.30
N LYS A 156 -4.30 1.98 13.44
CA LYS A 156 -3.50 3.17 13.25
C LYS A 156 -3.60 3.57 11.79
N ARG A 157 -3.96 4.82 11.53
CA ARG A 157 -4.08 5.42 10.20
C ARG A 157 -2.97 6.42 9.99
N ILE A 158 -2.32 6.34 8.84
CA ILE A 158 -1.29 7.27 8.36
C ILE A 158 -1.91 7.96 7.16
N TYR A 159 -2.02 9.27 7.21
CA TYR A 159 -2.63 10.10 6.17
C TYR A 159 -1.53 10.73 5.34
N LEU A 160 -1.68 10.65 4.02
CA LEU A 160 -0.72 11.17 3.07
C LEU A 160 -1.45 12.03 2.03
N ASP A 161 -0.85 13.17 1.71
CA ASP A 161 -1.35 14.12 0.71
C ASP A 161 -0.42 14.12 -0.50
N SER A 162 -0.99 14.26 -1.70
CA SER A 162 -0.25 14.28 -2.96
C SER A 162 0.65 15.53 -3.10
N VAL A 163 1.70 15.42 -3.93
CA VAL A 163 2.77 16.43 -4.12
C VAL A 163 2.81 17.05 -5.53
#